data_AF-A0A846PWI3-F1
#
_entry.id   AF-A0A846PWI3-F1
#
_cell.length_a   1.000
_cell.length_b   1.000
_cell.length_c   1.000
_cell.angle_alpha   90.00
_cell.angle_beta   90.00
_cell.angle_gamma   90.00
#
_symmetry.space_group_name_H-M   'P 1'
#
loop_
_entity.id
_entity.type
_entity.pdbx_description
1 polymer ?
#
loop_
_entity_poly.entity_id
_entity_poly.type
_entity_poly.pdbx_seq_one_letter_code
_entity_poly.pdbx_strand_id
1 'polypeptide(L)'
;MGKIRVRSGRGTGTVDVEDEGKKWAGDAYRKKQAEKKKAAANRMVHTGRGTGSKRYGDIPDPKPRPSTEGMTRVTGRGTSSRKSKNKGG
;
A
#
# COMPACT_ATOMS: atom_id res chain seq x y z
N MET A 1 -9.78 -19.10 6.08
CA MET A 1 -10.04 -17.69 5.71
C MET A 1 -11.50 -17.42 6.02
N GLY A 2 -11.79 -16.43 6.85
CA GLY A 2 -13.15 -16.18 7.35
C GLY A 2 -13.94 -15.24 6.44
N LYS A 3 -15.26 -15.33 6.43
CA LYS A 3 -16.11 -14.26 5.86
C LYS A 3 -16.07 -13.05 6.79
N ILE A 4 -15.68 -11.88 6.28
CA ILE A 4 -15.85 -10.61 6.97
C ILE A 4 -17.21 -10.05 6.59
N ARG A 5 -18.07 -9.87 7.59
CA ARG A 5 -19.34 -9.21 7.41
C ARG A 5 -19.13 -7.70 7.45
N VAL A 6 -19.16 -7.05 6.29
CA VAL A 6 -19.01 -5.60 6.17
C VAL A 6 -20.40 -4.95 6.17
N ARG A 7 -20.63 -4.02 7.10
CA ARG A 7 -21.82 -3.16 7.07
C ARG A 7 -21.62 -2.03 6.06
N SER A 8 -22.52 -1.92 5.09
CA SER A 8 -22.49 -0.88 4.05
C SER A 8 -23.70 0.05 4.14
N GLY A 9 -23.66 1.17 3.40
CA GLY A 9 -24.83 2.04 3.21
C GLY A 9 -25.41 2.66 4.49
N ARG A 10 -24.57 3.09 5.45
CA ARG A 10 -24.98 3.60 6.79
C ARG A 10 -25.56 2.55 7.75
N GLY A 11 -25.26 1.27 7.54
CA GLY A 11 -25.61 0.19 8.48
C GLY A 11 -26.84 -0.62 8.09
N THR A 12 -27.52 -0.25 7.01
CA THR A 12 -28.72 -0.91 6.49
C THR A 12 -28.42 -2.16 5.66
N GLY A 13 -27.19 -2.30 5.17
CA GLY A 13 -26.75 -3.46 4.38
C GLY A 13 -25.66 -4.26 5.08
N THR A 14 -25.69 -5.58 4.93
CA THR A 14 -24.57 -6.47 5.24
C THR A 14 -24.14 -7.21 4.01
N VAL A 15 -22.85 -7.13 3.68
CA VAL A 15 -22.24 -7.90 2.59
C VAL A 15 -21.24 -8.86 3.22
N ASP A 16 -21.38 -10.14 2.89
CA ASP A 16 -20.38 -11.14 3.19
C ASP A 16 -19.25 -11.03 2.18
N VAL A 17 -18.09 -10.57 2.63
CA VAL A 17 -16.88 -10.51 1.81
C VAL A 17 -15.93 -11.60 2.29
N GLU A 18 -15.45 -12.43 1.37
CA GLU A 18 -14.39 -13.39 1.70
C GLU A 18 -13.13 -12.62 2.12
N ASP A 19 -12.58 -12.93 3.31
CA ASP A 19 -11.30 -12.38 3.77
C ASP A 19 -10.16 -13.03 2.99
N GLU A 20 -10.02 -12.58 1.74
CA GLU A 20 -8.79 -12.69 0.99
C GLU A 20 -7.74 -11.78 1.64
N GLY A 21 -7.17 -12.23 2.77
CA GLY A 21 -6.35 -11.47 3.71
C GLY A 21 -5.73 -10.18 3.16
N LYS A 22 -6.19 -9.04 3.68
CA LYS A 22 -5.69 -7.66 3.46
C LYS A 22 -4.77 -7.44 2.25
N LYS A 23 -5.24 -7.76 1.04
CA LYS A 23 -4.51 -7.51 -0.23
C LYS A 23 -4.34 -6.02 -0.56
N TRP A 24 -4.80 -5.12 0.32
CA TRP A 24 -4.73 -3.67 0.22
C TRP A 24 -3.49 -3.06 0.91
N ALA A 25 -2.68 -3.86 1.62
CA ALA A 25 -1.48 -3.39 2.31
C ALA A 25 -0.28 -4.35 2.13
N GLY A 26 0.92 -3.79 2.29
CA GLY A 26 2.17 -4.56 2.28
C GLY A 26 2.60 -5.08 0.90
N ASP A 27 3.42 -6.13 0.89
CA ASP A 27 4.06 -6.65 -0.33
C ASP A 27 3.07 -7.29 -1.31
N ALA A 28 1.98 -7.87 -0.80
CA ALA A 28 0.91 -8.40 -1.63
C ALA A 28 0.24 -7.31 -2.49
N TYR A 29 0.03 -6.11 -1.93
CA TYR A 29 -0.51 -4.98 -2.66
C TYR A 29 0.50 -4.45 -3.68
N ARG A 30 1.80 -4.41 -3.33
CA ARG A 30 2.86 -3.99 -4.27
C ARG A 30 2.94 -4.89 -5.49
N LYS A 31 2.85 -6.22 -5.31
CA LYS A 31 2.81 -7.18 -6.43
C LYS A 31 1.62 -6.91 -7.36
N LYS A 32 0.42 -6.73 -6.79
CA LYS A 32 -0.78 -6.35 -7.57
C LYS A 32 -0.63 -5.02 -8.31
N GLN A 33 0.00 -4.02 -7.69
CA GLN A 33 0.24 -2.72 -8.33
C GLN A 33 1.27 -2.83 -9.45
N ALA A 34 2.32 -3.65 -9.30
CA ALA A 34 3.29 -3.91 -10.35
C ALA A 34 2.64 -4.60 -11.57
N GLU A 35 1.77 -5.59 -11.35
CA GLU A 35 0.99 -6.24 -12.41
C GLU A 35 0.07 -5.24 -13.14
N LYS A 36 -0.65 -4.40 -12.39
CA LYS A 36 -1.48 -3.34 -12.98
C LYS A 36 -0.66 -2.32 -13.77
N LYS A 37 0.54 -1.97 -13.29
CA LYS A 37 1.46 -1.07 -13.98
C LYS A 37 1.96 -1.65 -15.30
N LYS A 38 2.28 -2.94 -15.34
CA LYS A 38 2.62 -3.64 -16.58
C LYS A 38 1.46 -3.64 -17.57
N ALA A 39 0.25 -3.95 -17.13
CA ALA A 39 -0.94 -3.94 -17.99
C ALA A 39 -1.28 -2.54 -18.52
N ALA A 40 -1.02 -1.49 -17.74
CA ALA A 40 -1.29 -0.10 -18.10
C ALA A 40 -0.07 0.64 -18.67
N ALA A 41 1.01 -0.05 -19.05
CA ALA A 41 2.29 0.56 -19.43
C ALA A 41 2.17 1.60 -20.57
N ASN A 42 1.27 1.36 -21.52
CA ASN A 42 1.03 2.24 -22.67
C ASN A 42 0.17 3.47 -22.37
N ARG A 43 -0.39 3.59 -21.16
CA ARG A 43 -1.21 4.75 -20.79
C ARG A 43 -0.32 5.97 -20.57
N MET A 44 -0.69 7.10 -21.16
CA MET A 44 -0.05 8.37 -20.85
C MET A 44 -0.51 8.88 -19.48
N VAL A 45 0.45 9.39 -18.71
CA VAL A 45 0.21 10.04 -17.42
C VAL A 45 0.82 11.44 -17.46
N HIS A 46 0.00 12.42 -17.09
CA HIS A 46 0.44 13.80 -16.93
C HIS A 46 1.09 13.99 -15.56
N THR A 47 2.29 14.53 -15.56
CA THR A 47 3.11 14.81 -14.38
C THR A 47 3.34 16.31 -14.24
N GLY A 48 3.73 16.76 -13.04
CA GLY A 48 4.07 18.17 -12.82
C GLY A 48 2.90 19.13 -13.01
N ARG A 49 1.67 18.72 -12.62
CA ARG A 49 0.43 19.50 -12.80
C ARG A 49 0.06 19.79 -14.28
N GLY A 50 0.46 18.91 -15.20
CA GLY A 50 0.13 19.04 -16.63
C GLY A 50 1.30 19.51 -17.50
N THR A 51 2.40 19.99 -16.90
CA THR A 51 3.57 20.51 -17.62
C THR A 51 4.37 19.43 -18.35
N GLY A 52 4.27 18.18 -17.91
CA GLY A 52 4.96 17.06 -18.56
C GLY A 52 4.04 15.87 -18.73
N SER A 53 4.32 15.05 -19.73
CA SER A 53 3.63 13.78 -19.91
C SER A 53 4.63 12.67 -20.21
N LYS A 54 4.40 11.50 -19.63
CA LYS A 54 5.24 10.30 -19.82
C LYS A 54 4.35 9.08 -19.87
N ARG A 55 4.83 7.98 -20.47
CA ARG A 55 4.09 6.71 -20.40
C ARG A 55 4.19 6.16 -18.98
N TYR A 56 3.14 5.48 -18.54
CA TYR A 56 3.08 4.90 -17.20
C TYR A 56 4.18 3.85 -16.98
N GLY A 57 4.59 3.15 -18.04
CA GLY A 57 5.71 2.21 -18.01
C GLY A 57 7.07 2.87 -17.77
N ASP A 58 7.27 4.12 -18.18
CA ASP A 58 8.54 4.85 -18.05
C ASP A 58 8.74 5.44 -16.64
N ILE A 59 7.73 5.33 -15.77
CA ILE A 59 7.82 5.78 -14.39
C ILE A 59 8.70 4.77 -13.63
N PRO A 60 9.71 5.20 -12.88
CA PRO A 60 10.53 4.28 -12.08
C PRO A 60 9.68 3.56 -11.04
N ASP A 61 10.04 2.31 -10.73
CA ASP A 61 9.40 1.60 -9.63
C ASP A 61 9.71 2.27 -8.28
N PRO A 62 8.77 2.23 -7.32
CA PRO A 62 8.99 2.82 -6.02
C PRO A 62 10.18 2.15 -5.34
N LYS A 63 11.10 2.97 -4.83
CA LYS A 63 12.28 2.50 -4.08
C LYS A 63 11.83 1.57 -2.94
N PRO A 64 12.54 0.45 -2.68
CA PRO A 64 12.26 -0.39 -1.53
C PRO A 64 12.28 0.45 -0.25
N ARG A 65 11.39 0.12 0.69
CA ARG A 65 11.35 0.82 1.97
C ARG A 65 12.67 0.56 2.69
N PRO A 66 13.34 1.62 3.17
CA PRO A 66 14.55 1.45 3.94
C PRO A 66 14.24 0.64 5.20
N SER A 67 15.21 -0.19 5.62
CA SER A 67 15.15 -0.80 6.93
C SER A 67 15.14 0.31 7.97
N THR A 68 14.20 0.21 8.90
CA THR A 68 14.17 1.07 10.10
C THR A 68 14.60 0.26 11.31
N GLU A 69 15.24 -0.90 11.12
CA GLU A 69 15.74 -1.75 12.18
C GLU A 69 16.78 -0.99 13.03
N GLY A 70 16.64 -1.07 14.35
CA GLY A 70 17.51 -0.33 15.28
C GLY A 70 17.18 1.16 15.46
N MET A 71 16.30 1.73 14.63
CA MET A 71 15.84 3.11 14.81
C MET A 71 14.96 3.23 16.04
N THR A 72 15.20 4.23 16.87
CA THR A 72 14.40 4.48 18.09
C THR A 72 13.00 4.96 17.70
N ARG A 73 11.97 4.17 18.04
CA ARG A 73 10.56 4.55 17.86
C ARG A 73 9.97 4.90 19.22
N VAL A 74 9.37 6.09 19.30
CA VAL A 74 8.54 6.50 20.43
C VAL A 74 7.28 5.65 20.39
N THR A 75 6.94 5.01 21.51
CA THR A 75 5.83 4.04 21.58
C THR A 75 4.47 4.69 21.84
N GLY A 76 4.44 6.02 21.96
CA GLY A 76 3.23 6.78 22.28
C GLY A 76 2.74 6.62 23.72
N ARG A 77 3.49 5.94 24.59
CA ARG A 77 3.22 5.83 26.04
C ARG A 77 4.34 6.50 26.83
N GLY A 78 4.11 7.75 27.25
CA GLY A 78 5.08 8.53 28.03
C GLY A 78 6.43 8.71 27.31
N THR A 79 7.53 8.67 28.07
CA THR A 79 8.91 8.77 27.56
C THR A 79 9.45 7.44 27.01
N SER A 80 8.64 6.39 26.96
CA SER A 80 9.09 5.07 26.55
C SER A 80 9.39 5.01 25.04
N SER A 81 10.64 4.67 24.73
CA SER A 81 11.09 4.41 23.37
C SER A 81 11.57 2.96 23.22
N ARG A 82 11.38 2.38 22.04
CA ARG A 82 11.87 1.03 21.72
C ARG A 82 12.57 1.01 20.38
N LYS A 83 13.50 0.07 20.21
CA LYS A 83 14.12 -0.19 18.92
C LYS A 83 13.09 -0.77 17.96
N SER A 84 13.03 -0.19 16.77
CA SER A 84 12.24 -0.70 15.67
C SER A 84 12.84 -2.03 15.19
N LYS A 85 11.96 -3.00 14.93
CA LYS A 85 12.30 -4.32 14.38
C LYS A 85 11.94 -4.43 12.89
N ASN A 86 11.63 -3.32 12.25
CA ASN A 86 11.17 -3.31 10.86
C ASN A 86 12.37 -3.37 9.91
N LYS A 87 12.57 -4.55 9.32
CA LYS A 87 13.68 -4.88 8.42
C LYS A 87 13.59 -4.19 7.04
N GLY A 88 12.56 -3.38 6.80
CA GLY A 88 12.33 -2.78 5.48
C GLY A 88 11.77 -3.81 4.49
N GLY A 89 11.55 -3.36 3.26
CA GLY A 89 10.99 -4.18 2.19
C GLY A 89 10.69 -3.40 0.94
#